data_AF-A0A7W1DX52-F1
#
_entry.id   AF-A0A7W1DX52-F1
#
_cell.length_a   1.000
_cell.length_b   1.000
_cell.length_c   1.000
_cell.angle_alpha   90.00
_cell.angle_beta   90.00
_cell.angle_gamma   90.00
#
_symmetry.space_group_name_H-M   'P 1'
#
loop_
_entity.id
_entity.type
_entity.pdbx_description
1 polymer ?
#
loop_
_entity_poly.entity_id
_entity_poly.type
_entity_poly.pdbx_seq_one_letter_code
_entity_poly.pdbx_strand_id
1 'polypeptide(L)'
;MEGEKRSRIRHLPFDANAVESIAETLGVDVQMAPFRLPGGAVYQLLVPGGDMRPAAMMTLWPSIRRVDVVGGGATVVFTKIATVDLVSEIEVQFRRTTREYLIVARGGKVIIRA
;
A
#
# COMPACT_ATOMS: atom_id res chain seq x y z
N MET A 1 -20.75 -21.83 16.61
CA MET A 1 -19.53 -22.36 15.97
C MET A 1 -19.26 -21.52 14.73
N GLU A 2 -18.63 -20.36 14.90
CA GLU A 2 -18.10 -19.58 13.78
C GLU A 2 -16.63 -19.94 13.62
N GLY A 3 -16.32 -20.71 12.58
CA GLY A 3 -14.94 -21.00 12.22
C GLY A 3 -14.23 -19.69 11.90
N GLU A 4 -13.12 -19.42 12.59
CA GLU A 4 -12.10 -18.47 12.18
C GLU A 4 -11.94 -18.49 10.67
N LYS A 5 -12.45 -17.46 9.98
CA LYS A 5 -11.99 -17.13 8.62
C LYS A 5 -10.49 -16.87 8.77
N ARG A 6 -9.67 -17.90 8.54
CA ARG A 6 -8.24 -17.73 8.32
C ARG A 6 -8.13 -16.68 7.22
N SER A 7 -7.75 -15.46 7.59
CA SER A 7 -7.48 -14.39 6.66
C SER A 7 -6.41 -14.91 5.71
N ARG A 8 -6.82 -15.28 4.49
CA ARG A 8 -5.92 -15.84 3.50
C ARG A 8 -5.13 -14.67 2.94
N ILE A 9 -3.90 -14.53 3.41
CA ILE A 9 -2.97 -13.54 2.86
C ILE A 9 -2.89 -13.76 1.35
N ARG A 10 -3.21 -12.72 0.56
CA ARG A 10 -3.06 -12.75 -0.90
C ARG A 10 -1.69 -12.22 -1.25
N HIS A 11 -0.92 -13.01 -2.00
CA HIS A 11 0.40 -12.60 -2.51
C HIS A 11 0.26 -12.22 -3.97
N LEU A 12 0.54 -10.95 -4.30
CA LEU A 12 0.46 -10.44 -5.67
C LEU A 12 1.80 -9.83 -6.10
N PRO A 13 2.14 -9.85 -7.40
CA PRO A 13 3.21 -9.00 -7.92
C PRO A 13 2.84 -7.53 -7.71
N PHE A 14 3.83 -6.67 -7.45
CA PHE A 14 3.59 -5.23 -7.40
C PHE A 14 3.56 -4.64 -8.82
N ASP A 15 2.39 -4.68 -9.44
CA ASP A 15 2.10 -4.13 -10.76
C ASP A 15 0.79 -3.31 -10.77
N ALA A 16 0.35 -2.85 -11.94
CA ALA A 16 -0.86 -2.04 -12.06
C ALA A 16 -2.14 -2.79 -11.64
N ASN A 17 -2.19 -4.12 -11.79
CA ASN A 17 -3.37 -4.92 -11.45
C ASN A 17 -3.54 -5.06 -9.93
N ALA A 18 -2.46 -4.95 -9.16
CA ALA A 18 -2.52 -5.02 -7.70
C ALA A 18 -3.12 -3.77 -7.04
N VAL A 19 -3.20 -2.64 -7.75
CA VAL A 19 -3.59 -1.33 -7.18
C VAL A 19 -4.99 -1.35 -6.59
N GLU A 20 -5.97 -1.89 -7.31
CA GLU A 20 -7.35 -1.97 -6.80
C GLU A 20 -7.45 -2.88 -5.58
N SER A 21 -6.72 -4.00 -5.58
CA SER A 21 -6.69 -4.91 -4.42
C SER A 21 -6.00 -4.29 -3.19
N ILE A 22 -5.01 -3.43 -3.39
CA ILE A 22 -4.39 -2.63 -2.32
C ILE A 22 -5.43 -1.66 -1.73
N ALA A 23 -6.15 -0.94 -2.59
CA ALA A 23 -7.17 0.02 -2.19
C ALA A 23 -8.33 -0.64 -1.43
N GLU A 24 -8.83 -1.76 -1.96
CA GLU A 24 -9.84 -2.62 -1.32
C GLU A 24 -9.36 -3.05 0.08
N THR A 25 -8.14 -3.56 0.20
CA THR A 25 -7.58 -4.06 1.48
C THR A 25 -7.51 -2.96 2.55
N LEU A 26 -7.26 -1.71 2.15
CA LEU A 26 -7.22 -0.56 3.05
C LEU A 26 -8.60 0.09 3.25
N GLY A 27 -9.61 -0.31 2.48
CA GLY A 27 -10.95 0.28 2.48
C GLY A 27 -10.94 1.73 2.01
N VAL A 28 -10.20 2.03 0.94
CA VAL A 28 -10.03 3.38 0.39
C VAL A 28 -10.25 3.41 -1.11
N ASP A 29 -10.56 4.58 -1.65
CA ASP A 29 -10.63 4.79 -3.08
C ASP A 29 -9.24 4.96 -3.69
N VAL A 30 -9.07 4.45 -4.91
CA VAL A 30 -7.91 4.73 -5.75
C VAL A 30 -8.18 5.96 -6.61
N GLN A 31 -7.22 6.88 -6.65
CA GLN A 31 -7.23 8.00 -7.58
C GLN A 31 -6.00 7.94 -8.48
N MET A 32 -6.15 8.31 -9.74
CA MET A 32 -4.99 8.52 -10.60
C MET A 32 -4.32 9.86 -10.23
N ALA A 33 -3.02 9.83 -9.99
CA ALA A 33 -2.27 11.05 -9.69
C ALA A 33 -2.20 11.96 -10.94
N PRO A 34 -2.12 13.29 -10.77
CA PRO A 34 -2.02 14.22 -11.90
C PRO A 34 -0.66 14.19 -12.61
N PHE A 35 0.28 13.37 -12.15
CA PHE A 35 1.61 13.20 -12.73
C PHE A 35 1.69 11.88 -13.49
N ARG A 36 2.31 11.91 -14.67
CA ARG A 36 2.60 10.71 -15.46
C ARG A 36 4.10 10.60 -15.65
N LEU A 37 4.66 9.43 -15.40
CA LEU A 37 6.02 9.12 -15.85
C LEU A 37 5.96 8.54 -17.26
N PRO A 38 7.01 8.75 -18.08
CA PRO A 38 7.26 7.89 -19.23
C PRO A 38 7.42 6.46 -18.70
N GLY A 39 6.38 5.64 -18.81
CA GLY A 39 6.40 4.25 -18.33
C GLY A 39 5.21 3.79 -17.50
N GLY A 40 4.26 4.64 -17.12
CA GLY A 40 2.99 4.15 -16.55
C GLY A 40 2.18 5.15 -15.73
N ALA A 41 0.97 4.72 -15.36
CA ALA A 41 0.09 5.45 -14.46
C ALA A 41 0.63 5.44 -13.02
N VAL A 42 0.30 6.51 -12.31
CA VAL A 42 0.66 6.73 -10.91
C VAL A 42 -0.66 6.86 -10.15
N TYR A 43 -0.73 6.28 -8.96
CA TYR A 43 -1.96 6.23 -8.19
C TYR A 43 -1.76 6.83 -6.80
N GLN A 44 -2.77 7.53 -6.30
CA GLN A 44 -2.82 8.07 -4.95
C GLN A 44 -3.95 7.44 -4.16
N LEU A 45 -3.64 7.05 -2.94
CA LEU A 45 -4.58 6.53 -1.96
C LEU A 45 -4.47 7.37 -0.69
N LEU A 46 -5.60 7.72 -0.10
CA LEU A 46 -5.68 8.42 1.18
C LEU A 46 -6.20 7.45 2.24
N VAL A 47 -5.35 7.08 3.18
CA VAL A 47 -5.73 6.21 4.31
C VAL A 47 -6.39 7.08 5.38
N PRO A 48 -7.66 6.82 5.74
CA PRO A 48 -8.37 7.60 6.74
C PRO A 48 -7.66 7.59 8.10
N GLY A 49 -7.66 8.74 8.75
CA GLY A 49 -7.25 8.92 10.14
C GLY A 49 -8.40 9.45 11.00
N GLY A 50 -8.08 9.84 12.24
CA GLY A 50 -9.01 10.59 13.09
C GLY A 50 -9.26 12.01 12.59
N ASP A 51 -10.36 12.62 13.06
CA ASP A 51 -10.68 14.04 12.86
C ASP A 51 -10.68 14.53 11.41
N MET A 52 -11.20 13.71 10.48
CA MET A 52 -11.34 14.05 9.06
C MET A 52 -10.01 14.31 8.32
N ARG A 53 -8.87 13.94 8.90
CA ARG A 53 -7.56 14.06 8.25
C ARG A 53 -7.04 12.69 7.84
N PRO A 54 -6.42 12.54 6.65
CA PRO A 54 -5.74 11.30 6.30
C PRO A 54 -4.61 11.00 7.29
N ALA A 55 -4.54 9.76 7.78
CA ALA A 55 -3.43 9.30 8.61
C ALA A 55 -2.17 9.04 7.77
N ALA A 56 -2.37 8.63 6.51
CA ALA A 56 -1.30 8.50 5.52
C ALA A 56 -1.81 8.79 4.12
N MET A 57 -0.96 9.40 3.29
CA MET A 57 -1.11 9.45 1.84
C MET A 57 -0.10 8.50 1.22
N MET A 58 -0.55 7.64 0.32
CA MET A 58 0.29 6.71 -0.42
C MET A 58 0.30 7.11 -1.90
N THR A 59 1.48 7.14 -2.50
CA THR A 59 1.65 7.28 -3.95
C THR A 59 2.27 6.00 -4.49
N LEU A 60 1.52 5.25 -5.30
CA LEU A 60 1.93 3.99 -5.90
C LEU A 60 2.51 4.25 -7.29
N TRP A 61 3.70 3.69 -7.53
CA TRP A 61 4.42 3.75 -8.79
C TRP A 61 4.72 2.32 -9.29
N PRO A 62 3.73 1.57 -9.80
CA PRO A 62 3.94 0.16 -10.14
C PRO A 62 4.97 -0.06 -11.24
N SER A 63 5.01 0.84 -12.24
CA SER A 63 5.93 0.75 -13.38
C SER A 63 7.41 0.82 -13.00
N ILE A 64 7.73 1.48 -11.89
CA ILE A 64 9.10 1.61 -11.35
C ILE A 64 9.26 0.93 -10.00
N ARG A 65 8.30 0.09 -9.60
CA ARG A 65 8.34 -0.73 -8.38
C ARG A 65 8.63 0.08 -7.12
N ARG A 66 7.91 1.19 -6.95
CA ARG A 66 8.07 2.13 -5.83
C ARG A 66 6.73 2.49 -5.20
N VAL A 67 6.76 2.71 -3.88
CA VAL A 67 5.70 3.40 -3.14
C VAL A 67 6.30 4.51 -2.30
N ASP A 68 5.62 5.65 -2.28
CA ASP A 68 5.89 6.72 -1.35
C ASP A 68 4.77 6.78 -0.32
N VAL A 69 5.10 6.95 0.96
CA VAL A 69 4.12 7.08 2.03
C VAL A 69 4.46 8.31 2.85
N VAL A 70 3.48 9.21 2.99
CA VAL A 70 3.57 10.40 3.84
C VAL A 70 2.56 10.23 4.95
N GLY A 71 3.00 10.10 6.20
CA GLY A 71 2.13 9.84 7.34
C GLY A 71 2.91 9.61 8.62
N GLY A 72 2.26 9.78 9.77
CA GLY A 72 2.89 9.55 11.08
C GLY A 72 4.15 10.40 11.36
N GLY A 73 4.24 11.59 10.76
CA GLY A 73 5.38 12.51 10.93
C GLY A 73 6.62 12.19 10.08
N ALA A 74 6.53 11.20 9.17
CA ALA A 74 7.64 10.82 8.30
C ALA A 74 7.21 10.71 6.83
N THR A 75 8.21 10.79 5.95
CA THR A 75 8.09 10.47 4.52
C THR A 75 8.96 9.26 4.23
N VAL A 76 8.34 8.23 3.67
CA VAL A 76 8.98 6.95 3.33
C VAL A 76 8.98 6.80 1.82
N VAL A 77 10.16 6.53 1.26
CA VAL A 77 10.31 6.16 -0.14
C VAL A 77 10.82 4.72 -0.20
N PHE A 78 9.96 3.79 -0.63
CA PHE A 78 10.29 2.38 -0.65
C PHE A 78 10.32 1.86 -2.09
N THR A 79 11.51 1.49 -2.56
CA THR A 79 11.78 1.08 -3.95
C THR A 79 12.08 -0.42 -4.07
N LYS A 80 12.20 -0.91 -5.32
CA LYS A 80 12.53 -2.31 -5.67
C LYS A 80 11.53 -3.33 -5.13
N ILE A 81 10.26 -2.94 -5.05
CA ILE A 81 9.18 -3.79 -4.59
C ILE A 81 8.98 -4.92 -5.60
N ALA A 82 8.99 -6.16 -5.12
CA ALA A 82 8.74 -7.35 -5.93
C ALA A 82 7.27 -7.77 -5.79
N THR A 83 6.79 -7.87 -4.56
CA THR A 83 5.45 -8.36 -4.26
C THR A 83 4.76 -7.47 -3.24
N VAL A 84 3.45 -7.65 -3.17
CA VAL A 84 2.58 -7.11 -2.13
C VAL A 84 1.80 -8.23 -1.48
N ASP A 85 1.84 -8.28 -0.15
CA ASP A 85 1.04 -9.18 0.66
C ASP A 85 -0.17 -8.40 1.18
N LEU A 86 -1.37 -8.89 0.87
CA LEU A 86 -2.62 -8.26 1.27
C LEU A 86 -3.25 -9.07 2.40
N VAL A 87 -3.35 -8.43 3.56
CA VAL A 87 -4.07 -8.97 4.71
C VAL A 87 -5.44 -8.28 4.74
N SER A 88 -6.46 -8.96 4.23
CA SER A 88 -7.79 -8.40 3.99
C SER A 88 -8.31 -7.58 5.17
N GLU A 89 -8.76 -6.36 4.89
CA GLU A 89 -9.31 -5.38 5.84
C GLU A 89 -8.36 -4.94 6.97
N ILE A 90 -7.08 -5.33 6.93
CA ILE A 90 -6.10 -5.12 7.99
C ILE A 90 -4.92 -4.27 7.49
N GLU A 91 -4.13 -4.77 6.55
CA GLU A 91 -2.88 -4.10 6.13
C GLU A 91 -2.36 -4.58 4.78
N VAL A 92 -1.48 -3.77 4.22
CA VAL A 92 -0.74 -4.04 2.99
C VAL A 92 0.75 -4.08 3.32
N GLN A 93 1.44 -5.14 2.89
CA GLN A 93 2.89 -5.26 3.06
C GLN A 93 3.59 -5.26 1.71
N PHE A 94 4.36 -4.21 1.43
CA PHE A 94 5.22 -4.10 0.26
C PHE A 94 6.56 -4.78 0.55
N ARG A 95 6.98 -5.71 -0.30
CA ARG A 95 8.16 -6.54 -0.05
C ARG A 95 9.18 -6.44 -1.17
N ARG A 96 10.45 -6.39 -0.79
CA ARG A 96 11.57 -6.61 -1.71
C ARG A 96 11.81 -8.12 -1.88
N THR A 97 12.70 -8.49 -2.79
CA THR A 97 13.22 -9.88 -2.88
C THR A 97 14.08 -10.26 -1.67
N THR A 98 14.60 -9.26 -0.96
CA THR A 98 15.27 -9.37 0.33
C THR A 98 14.25 -9.46 1.48
N ARG A 99 14.71 -9.46 2.74
CA ARG A 99 13.82 -9.54 3.91
C ARG A 99 13.21 -8.20 4.33
N GLU A 100 13.44 -7.16 3.55
CA GLU A 100 12.99 -5.79 3.82
C GLU A 100 11.53 -5.61 3.41
N TYR A 101 10.77 -4.87 4.21
CA TYR A 101 9.36 -4.62 3.94
C TYR A 101 8.87 -3.29 4.50
N LEU A 102 7.81 -2.77 3.89
CA LEU A 102 7.03 -1.64 4.34
C LEU A 102 5.59 -2.11 4.57
N ILE A 103 5.03 -1.84 5.75
CA ILE A 103 3.64 -2.12 6.09
C ILE A 103 2.89 -0.81 6.19
N VAL A 104 1.70 -0.77 5.58
CA VAL A 104 0.70 0.27 5.81
C VAL A 104 -0.59 -0.39 6.26
N ALA A 105 -1.01 -0.09 7.49
CA ALA A 105 -2.24 -0.64 8.05
C ALA A 105 -3.45 0.24 7.73
N ARG A 106 -4.63 -0.38 7.75
CA ARG A 106 -5.91 0.32 7.84
C ARG A 106 -5.92 1.15 9.12
N GLY A 107 -6.07 2.47 8.99
CA GLY A 107 -5.84 3.45 10.08
C GLY A 107 -4.49 4.17 10.01
N GLY A 108 -3.66 3.87 9.01
CA GLY A 108 -2.53 4.70 8.60
C GLY A 108 -1.25 4.52 9.42
N LYS A 109 -1.15 3.45 10.22
CA LYS A 109 0.13 3.08 10.84
C LYS A 109 1.10 2.64 9.75
N VAL A 110 2.30 3.24 9.74
CA VAL A 110 3.37 2.95 8.80
C VAL A 110 4.53 2.29 9.55
N ILE A 111 5.00 1.13 9.08
CA ILE A 111 6.11 0.39 9.69
C ILE A 111 7.10 0.03 8.59
N ILE A 112 8.39 0.29 8.81
CA ILE A 112 9.46 -0.11 7.90
C ILE A 112 10.39 -1.07 8.62
N ARG A 113 10.81 -2.11 7.91
CA ARG A 113 11.98 -2.90 8.27
C ARG A 113 12.96 -2.89 7.10
N ALA A 114 14.10 -2.24 7.33
CA ALA A 114 15.25 -2.21 6.44
C ALA A 114 16.35 -3.14 6.96
#